data_AF-A0A344L217-F1
#
_entry.id   AF-A0A344L217-F1
#
_cell.length_a   1.000
_cell.length_b   1.000
_cell.length_c   1.000
_cell.angle_alpha   90.00
_cell.angle_beta   90.00
_cell.angle_gamma   90.00
#
_symmetry.space_group_name_H-M   'P 1'
#
loop_
_entity.id
_entity.type
_entity.pdbx_description
1 polymer ?
#
loop_
_entity_poly.entity_id
_entity_poly.type
_entity_poly.pdbx_seq_one_letter_code
_entity_poly.pdbx_strand_id
1 'polypeptide(L)'
;MPAEERRASTALKVVYLGDSAAIRELAAWAGRHGVIAADEVADGVICGVVDQELLHGDEPRLKRLRERHLPCLTVSRGWCFLASAIGQGVRPVA
;
A
#
# COMPACT_ATOMS: atom_id res chain seq x y z
N MET A 1 -8.02 -16.77 -20.29
CA MET A 1 -7.44 -15.73 -19.42
C MET A 1 -6.20 -16.33 -18.80
N PRO A 2 -4.97 -15.94 -19.21
CA PRO A 2 -3.75 -16.53 -18.71
C PRO A 2 -3.58 -16.20 -17.22
N ALA A 3 -2.94 -17.09 -16.47
CA ALA A 3 -2.84 -17.03 -15.01
C ALA A 3 -2.18 -15.73 -14.49
N GLU A 4 -1.40 -15.04 -15.31
CA GLU A 4 -0.79 -13.73 -15.01
C GLU A 4 -1.81 -12.60 -14.88
N GLU A 5 -2.82 -12.53 -15.75
CA GLU A 5 -3.88 -11.50 -15.66
C GLU A 5 -4.74 -11.67 -14.40
N ARG A 6 -5.00 -12.92 -14.00
CA ARG A 6 -5.72 -13.22 -12.75
C ARG A 6 -4.93 -12.84 -11.51
N ARG A 7 -3.60 -12.99 -11.52
CA ARG A 7 -2.73 -12.58 -10.40
C ARG A 7 -2.65 -11.06 -10.27
N ALA A 8 -2.54 -10.34 -11.39
CA ALA A 8 -2.55 -8.87 -11.41
C ALA A 8 -3.88 -8.28 -10.92
N SER A 9 -5.00 -8.95 -11.20
CA SER A 9 -6.34 -8.58 -10.72
C SER A 9 -6.52 -8.74 -9.20
N THR A 10 -5.68 -9.53 -8.52
CA THR A 10 -5.80 -9.83 -7.08
C THR A 10 -4.64 -9.31 -6.23
N ALA A 11 -3.71 -8.56 -6.82
CA ALA A 11 -2.57 -8.02 -6.09
C ALA A 11 -3.00 -6.80 -5.26
N LEU A 12 -2.54 -6.74 -4.01
CA LEU A 12 -2.75 -5.58 -3.13
C LEU A 12 -1.95 -4.40 -3.69
N LYS A 13 -2.58 -3.25 -3.93
CA LYS A 13 -1.89 -2.03 -4.38
C LYS A 13 -1.79 -1.03 -3.24
N VAL A 14 -0.58 -0.58 -2.94
CA VAL A 14 -0.28 0.29 -1.78
C VAL A 14 0.55 1.47 -2.25
N VAL A 15 0.23 2.66 -1.74
CA VAL A 15 1.06 3.85 -1.95
C VAL A 15 2.02 4.00 -0.77
N TYR A 16 3.32 4.14 -1.03
CA TYR A 16 4.31 4.42 0.02
C TYR A 16 4.70 5.90 -0.06
N LEU A 17 4.53 6.62 1.05
CA LEU A 17 4.83 8.05 1.17
C LEU A 17 5.94 8.27 2.18
N GLY A 18 7.12 8.63 1.66
CA GLY A 18 8.34 8.85 2.44
C GLY A 18 9.50 8.02 1.93
N ASP A 19 10.68 8.29 2.47
CA ASP A 19 11.93 7.62 2.11
C ASP A 19 12.74 7.24 3.36
N SER A 20 12.06 6.97 4.49
CA SER A 20 12.72 6.36 5.63
C SER A 20 13.22 4.96 5.27
N ALA A 21 14.28 4.52 5.96
CA ALA A 21 14.79 3.14 5.83
C ALA A 21 13.68 2.11 6.11
N ALA A 22 12.80 2.41 7.07
CA ALA A 22 11.70 1.53 7.47
C ALA A 22 10.63 1.39 6.37
N ILE A 23 10.30 2.47 5.64
CA ILE A 23 9.43 2.40 4.46
C ILE A 23 10.06 1.56 3.36
N ARG A 24 11.33 1.81 3.03
CA ARG A 24 12.03 1.06 1.98
C ARG A 24 12.08 -0.43 2.31
N GLU A 25 12.36 -0.78 3.56
CA GLU A 25 12.38 -2.17 4.02
C GLU A 25 11.00 -2.83 3.90
N LEU A 26 9.95 -2.15 4.36
CA LEU A 26 8.58 -2.64 4.25
C LEU A 26 8.15 -2.81 2.78
N ALA A 27 8.41 -1.82 1.93
CA ALA A 27 8.06 -1.87 0.50
C ALA A 27 8.80 -3.01 -0.21
N ALA A 28 10.10 -3.19 0.07
CA ALA A 28 10.89 -4.28 -0.47
C ALA A 28 10.38 -5.65 0.00
N TRP A 29 10.04 -5.78 1.29
CA TRP A 29 9.42 -7.00 1.81
C TRP A 29 8.07 -7.28 1.15
N ALA A 30 7.17 -6.30 1.11
CA ALA A 30 5.84 -6.44 0.54
C ALA A 30 5.89 -6.81 -0.96
N GLY A 31 6.83 -6.22 -1.71
CA GLY A 31 7.06 -6.54 -3.12
C GLY A 31 7.43 -8.00 -3.35
N ARG A 32 8.26 -8.60 -2.49
CA ARG A 32 8.58 -10.06 -2.55
C ARG A 32 7.36 -10.94 -2.30
N HIS A 33 6.32 -10.40 -1.66
CA HIS A 33 5.06 -11.08 -1.39
C HIS A 33 3.93 -10.69 -2.37
N GLY A 34 4.26 -10.00 -3.47
CA GLY A 34 3.31 -9.69 -4.54
C GLY A 34 2.43 -8.45 -4.31
N VAL A 35 2.77 -7.62 -3.33
CA VAL A 35 2.17 -6.30 -3.17
C VAL A 35 2.75 -5.37 -4.23
N ILE A 36 1.87 -4.62 -4.91
CA ILE A 36 2.25 -3.65 -5.93
C ILE A 36 2.37 -2.28 -5.27
N ALA A 37 3.55 -1.68 -5.37
CA ALA A 37 3.72 -0.26 -5.05
C ALA A 37 3.06 0.58 -6.15
N ALA A 38 2.15 1.46 -5.77
CA ALA A 38 1.49 2.39 -6.67
C ALA A 38 2.12 3.78 -6.54
N ASP A 39 2.47 4.39 -7.67
CA ASP A 39 3.01 5.74 -7.71
C ASP A 39 1.92 6.81 -7.49
N GLU A 40 0.67 6.47 -7.80
CA GLU A 40 -0.50 7.32 -7.70
C GLU A 40 -1.66 6.67 -6.94
N VAL A 41 -2.53 7.51 -6.37
CA VAL A 41 -3.76 7.07 -5.69
C VAL A 41 -4.87 6.81 -6.72
N ALA A 42 -4.77 5.69 -7.43
CA ALA A 42 -5.66 5.25 -8.49
C ALA A 42 -6.57 4.06 -8.08
N ASP A 43 -7.36 3.52 -9.01
CA ASP A 43 -8.30 2.44 -8.71
C ASP A 43 -7.59 1.14 -8.32
N GLY A 44 -8.12 0.51 -7.27
CA GLY A 44 -7.56 -0.69 -6.64
C GLY A 44 -6.47 -0.41 -5.60
N VAL A 45 -6.09 0.84 -5.34
CA VAL A 45 -5.25 1.19 -4.16
C VAL A 45 -6.08 1.00 -2.90
N ILE A 46 -5.55 0.22 -1.96
CA ILE A 46 -6.29 -0.14 -0.73
C ILE A 46 -5.85 0.67 0.50
N CYS A 47 -4.63 1.20 0.51
CA CYS A 47 -4.12 2.05 1.57
C CYS A 47 -2.86 2.81 1.14
N GLY A 48 -2.46 3.79 1.95
CA GLY A 48 -1.12 4.36 1.92
C GLY A 48 -0.36 4.05 3.21
N VAL A 49 0.93 3.78 3.09
CA VAL A 49 1.86 3.73 4.23
C VAL A 49 2.69 5.01 4.22
N VAL A 50 2.65 5.75 5.32
CA VAL A 50 3.11 7.14 5.39
C VAL A 50 4.12 7.28 6.52
N ASP A 51 5.26 7.90 6.22
CA ASP A 51 6.25 8.29 7.21
C ASP A 51 5.63 9.30 8.17
N GLN A 52 6.00 9.20 9.46
CA GLN A 52 5.38 10.01 10.50
C GLN A 52 5.56 11.52 10.26
N GLU A 53 6.70 11.91 9.70
CA GLU A 53 7.03 13.29 9.36
C GLU A 53 6.11 13.86 8.27
N LEU A 54 5.57 13.00 7.40
CA LEU A 54 4.71 13.39 6.29
C LEU A 54 3.22 13.37 6.65
N LEU A 55 2.82 12.75 7.76
CA LEU A 55 1.42 12.64 8.17
C LEU A 55 0.71 13.99 8.36
N HIS A 56 1.45 15.03 8.68
CA HIS A 56 0.93 16.38 8.91
C HIS A 56 1.29 17.38 7.81
N GLY A 57 2.00 16.93 6.77
CA GLY A 57 2.40 17.76 5.64
C GLY A 57 1.33 17.86 4.55
N ASP A 58 1.59 18.73 3.58
CA ASP A 58 0.73 18.98 2.42
C ASP A 58 1.06 18.08 1.22
N GLU A 59 1.52 16.84 1.47
CA GLU A 59 1.86 15.90 0.40
C GLU A 59 0.61 15.58 -0.45
N PRO A 60 0.60 15.89 -1.76
CA PRO A 60 -0.61 15.79 -2.59
C PRO A 60 -1.22 14.38 -2.61
N ARG A 61 -0.37 13.36 -2.55
CA ARG A 61 -0.81 11.95 -2.49
C ARG A 61 -1.47 11.61 -1.16
N LEU A 62 -1.00 12.19 -0.04
CA LEU A 62 -1.65 12.03 1.26
C LEU A 62 -3.04 12.67 1.27
N LYS A 63 -3.17 13.88 0.70
CA LYS A 63 -4.46 14.53 0.52
C LYS A 63 -5.42 13.67 -0.30
N ARG A 64 -4.93 13.11 -1.41
CA ARG A 64 -5.74 12.26 -2.29
C ARG A 64 -6.16 10.93 -1.66
N LEU A 65 -5.30 10.32 -0.82
CA LEU A 65 -5.67 9.15 -0.01
C LEU A 65 -6.84 9.50 0.92
N ARG A 66 -6.79 10.66 1.60
CA ARG A 66 -7.84 11.14 2.51
C ARG A 66 -9.15 11.45 1.79
N GLU A 67 -9.09 12.13 0.64
CA GLU A 67 -10.26 12.46 -0.19
C GLU A 67 -11.00 11.20 -0.67
N ARG A 68 -10.26 10.11 -0.90
CA ARG A 68 -10.83 8.81 -1.27
C ARG A 68 -11.17 7.92 -0.07
N HIS A 69 -11.07 8.45 1.16
CA HIS A 69 -11.31 7.73 2.41
C HIS A 69 -10.46 6.46 2.57
N LEU A 70 -9.26 6.43 1.98
CA LEU A 70 -8.34 5.30 2.09
C LEU A 70 -7.52 5.39 3.40
N PRO A 71 -7.25 4.25 4.07
CA PRO A 71 -6.41 4.23 5.26
C PRO A 71 -5.01 4.78 5.00
N CYS A 72 -4.58 5.72 5.85
CA CYS A 72 -3.22 6.23 5.90
C CYS A 72 -2.52 5.65 7.12
N LEU A 73 -1.70 4.63 6.92
CA LEU A 73 -1.08 3.83 7.98
C LEU A 73 0.33 4.33 8.28
N THR A 74 0.71 4.35 9.55
CA THR A 74 2.12 4.43 9.93
C THR A 74 2.86 3.17 9.49
N VAL A 75 4.19 3.21 9.40
CA VAL A 75 5.01 2.05 9.00
C VAL A 75 4.69 0.80 9.83
N SER A 76 4.62 0.92 11.15
CA SER A 76 4.31 -0.21 12.05
C SER A 76 2.91 -0.80 11.78
N ARG A 77 1.91 0.06 11.51
CA ARG A 77 0.57 -0.42 11.14
C ARG A 77 0.54 -1.03 9.73
N GLY A 78 1.34 -0.48 8.81
CA GLY A 78 1.56 -1.03 7.47
C GLY A 78 2.10 -2.47 7.53
N TRP A 79 3.10 -2.73 8.38
CA TRP A 79 3.60 -4.10 8.63
C TRP A 79 2.50 -5.05 9.06
N CYS A 80 1.76 -4.71 10.12
CA CYS A 80 0.70 -5.57 10.66
C CYS A 80 -0.41 -5.81 9.63
N PHE A 81 -0.84 -4.75 8.94
CA PHE A 81 -1.90 -4.83 7.93
C PHE A 81 -1.49 -5.72 6.76
N LEU A 82 -0.33 -5.48 6.16
CA LEU A 82 0.14 -6.23 4.99
C LEU A 82 0.48 -7.68 5.35
N ALA A 83 1.13 -7.95 6.48
CA ALA A 83 1.40 -9.31 6.94
C ALA A 83 0.10 -10.11 7.15
N SER A 84 -0.92 -9.48 7.73
CA SER A 84 -2.22 -10.11 7.91
C SER A 84 -2.90 -10.40 6.58
N ALA A 85 -2.93 -9.42 5.67
CA ALA A 85 -3.55 -9.57 4.35
C ALA A 85 -2.86 -10.65 3.49
N ILE A 86 -1.52 -10.66 3.50
CA ILE A 86 -0.70 -11.69 2.82
C ILE A 86 -0.95 -13.07 3.44
N GLY A 87 -0.92 -13.19 4.77
CA GLY A 87 -1.09 -14.46 5.47
C GLY A 87 -2.49 -15.08 5.30
N GLN A 88 -3.52 -14.25 5.14
CA GLN A 88 -4.89 -14.69 4.87
C GLN A 88 -5.15 -14.96 3.37
N GLY A 89 -4.20 -14.67 2.49
CA GLY A 89 -4.38 -14.78 1.05
C GLY A 89 -5.47 -13.82 0.52
N VAL A 90 -5.72 -12.71 1.23
CA VAL A 90 -6.82 -11.79 0.92
C VAL A 90 -6.61 -11.23 -0.47
N ARG A 91 -7.53 -11.60 -1.36
CA ARG A 91 -7.76 -10.94 -2.64
C ARG A 91 -8.44 -9.61 -2.34
N PRO A 92 -7.98 -8.46 -2.88
CA PRO A 92 -8.64 -7.19 -2.67
C PRO A 92 -10.12 -7.33 -3.02
N VAL A 93 -10.99 -6.94 -2.09
CA VAL A 93 -12.42 -6.83 -2.32
C VAL A 93 -12.59 -5.69 -3.32
N ALA A 94 -13.20 -5.99 -4.46
CA ALA A 94 -13.49 -5.05 -5.54
C ALA A 94 -14.44 -3.93 -5.08
#